data_AF-A0A9X3RUV1-F1
#
_entry.id   AF-A0A9X3RUV1-F1
#
_cell.length_a   1.000
_cell.length_b   1.000
_cell.length_c   1.000
_cell.angle_alpha   90.00
_cell.angle_beta   90.00
_cell.angle_gamma   90.00
#
_symmetry.space_group_name_H-M   'P 1'
#
loop_
_entity.id
_entity.type
_entity.pdbx_description
1 polymer ?
#
loop_
_entity_poly.entity_id
_entity_poly.type
_entity_poly.pdbx_seq_one_letter_code
_entity_poly.pdbx_strand_id
1 'polypeptide(L)'
;MQNRPNVIFPSEFKEFSLALATPFEYQYRDFVATFAFFDSEGKQLEPEEVSASWSPKLGGSFRYLKAGETGAQSEVIKPITLNAPARSVFVEVSPWRKKDKDLARSIQESLLIAVKDDELGLTWTRRIKN
;
A
#
# COMPACT_ATOMS: atom_id res chain seq x y z
N MET A 1 -1.89 18.78 4.77
CA MET A 1 -1.33 17.91 5.82
C MET A 1 -0.34 16.98 5.14
N GLN A 2 0.90 16.91 5.61
CA GLN A 2 1.83 15.86 5.14
C GLN A 2 1.41 14.53 5.76
N ASN A 3 1.30 13.49 4.94
CA ASN A 3 1.04 12.14 5.42
C ASN A 3 2.22 11.71 6.29
N ARG A 4 1.96 11.19 7.49
CA ARG A 4 3.00 10.57 8.32
C ARG A 4 3.01 9.06 8.06
N PRO A 5 4.16 8.38 8.05
CA PRO A 5 4.19 6.93 7.88
C PRO A 5 3.36 6.24 8.96
N ASN A 6 2.57 5.24 8.57
CA ASN A 6 1.79 4.40 9.49
C ASN A 6 2.34 2.96 9.58
N VAL A 7 3.37 2.66 8.80
CA VAL A 7 4.07 1.36 8.79
C VAL A 7 5.57 1.62 8.65
N ILE A 8 6.36 1.03 9.54
CA ILE A 8 7.82 1.17 9.58
C ILE A 8 8.46 -0.23 9.55
N PHE A 9 9.49 -0.38 8.73
CA PHE A 9 10.24 -1.62 8.56
C PHE A 9 11.62 -1.54 9.25
N PRO A 10 12.18 -2.68 9.66
CA PRO A 10 13.49 -2.72 10.31
C PRO A 10 14.62 -2.27 9.38
N SER A 11 14.45 -2.49 8.08
CA SER A 11 15.42 -2.22 7.01
C SER A 11 14.77 -1.49 5.83
N GLU A 12 15.63 -1.02 4.93
CA GLU A 12 15.20 -0.39 3.67
C GLU A 12 14.72 -1.43 2.65
N PHE A 13 13.83 -0.99 1.77
CA PHE A 13 13.22 -1.82 0.73
C PHE A 13 13.04 -1.02 -0.56
N LYS A 14 13.12 -1.71 -1.70
CA LYS A 14 12.68 -1.18 -3.01
C LYS A 14 11.52 -1.93 -3.62
N GLU A 15 11.04 -3.00 -2.99
CA GLU A 15 9.87 -3.73 -3.45
C GLU A 15 8.79 -3.73 -2.37
N PHE A 16 7.60 -3.27 -2.74
CA PHE A 16 6.44 -3.16 -1.86
C PHE A 16 5.24 -3.87 -2.50
N SER A 17 4.57 -4.71 -1.73
CA SER A 17 3.36 -5.41 -2.14
C SER A 17 2.29 -5.31 -1.08
N LEU A 18 1.04 -5.37 -1.52
CA LEU A 18 -0.11 -5.46 -0.64
C LEU A 18 -0.83 -6.78 -0.89
N ALA A 19 -1.32 -7.39 0.18
CA ALA A 19 -2.18 -8.55 0.12
C ALA A 19 -3.37 -8.36 1.05
N LEU A 20 -4.53 -8.87 0.66
CA LEU A 20 -5.69 -8.95 1.55
C LEU A 20 -5.62 -10.26 2.33
N ALA A 21 -5.69 -10.18 3.66
CA ALA A 21 -5.71 -11.36 4.53
C ALA A 21 -7.06 -12.10 4.50
N THR A 22 -8.12 -11.42 4.05
CA THR A 22 -9.47 -11.96 3.91
C THR A 22 -10.07 -11.49 2.58
N PRO A 23 -10.92 -12.30 1.93
CA PRO A 23 -11.63 -11.88 0.73
C PRO A 23 -12.70 -10.82 1.06
N PHE A 24 -12.94 -9.91 0.11
CA PHE A 24 -14.00 -8.91 0.17
C PHE A 24 -14.73 -8.83 -1.18
N GLU A 25 -16.03 -8.54 -1.13
CA GLU A 25 -16.85 -8.40 -2.33
C GLU A 25 -16.99 -6.93 -2.74
N TYR A 26 -16.32 -6.57 -3.83
CA TYR A 26 -16.43 -5.26 -4.48
C TYR A 26 -16.05 -5.31 -5.96
N GLN A 27 -16.39 -4.27 -6.71
CA GLN A 27 -16.02 -4.15 -8.12
C GLN A 27 -14.71 -3.39 -8.29
N TYR A 28 -14.02 -3.63 -9.42
CA TYR A 28 -12.82 -2.89 -9.75
C TYR A 28 -13.06 -1.36 -9.73
N ARG A 29 -12.18 -0.63 -9.03
CA ARG A 29 -12.27 0.81 -8.75
C ARG A 29 -13.38 1.22 -7.79
N ASP A 30 -13.95 0.30 -7.02
CA ASP A 30 -14.78 0.68 -5.87
C ASP A 30 -13.95 1.34 -4.77
N PHE A 31 -12.68 0.95 -4.65
CA PHE A 31 -11.73 1.44 -3.66
C PHE A 31 -10.39 1.79 -4.32
N VAL A 32 -9.67 2.72 -3.68
CA VAL A 32 -8.30 3.11 -4.05
C VAL A 32 -7.41 2.99 -2.83
N ALA A 33 -6.24 2.41 -3.00
CA ALA A 33 -5.18 2.43 -2.01
C ALA A 33 -4.14 3.50 -2.42
N THR A 34 -3.84 4.39 -1.49
CA THR A 34 -2.88 5.50 -1.65
C THR A 34 -1.66 5.25 -0.79
N PHE A 35 -0.48 5.62 -1.30
CA PHE A 35 0.82 5.37 -0.73
C PHE A 35 1.69 6.62 -0.75
N ALA A 36 2.40 6.85 0.34
CA ALA A 36 3.57 7.73 0.37
C ALA A 36 4.72 6.97 1.03
N PHE A 37 5.87 6.93 0.38
CA PHE A 37 7.06 6.23 0.86
C PHE A 37 8.03 7.23 1.47
N PHE A 38 8.77 6.80 2.49
CA PHE A 38 9.73 7.66 3.18
C PHE A 38 11.04 6.90 3.39
N ASP A 39 12.16 7.60 3.20
CA ASP A 39 13.50 7.08 3.42
C ASP A 39 13.81 6.88 4.92
N SER A 40 15.05 6.49 5.23
CA SER A 40 15.52 6.26 6.60
C SER A 40 15.63 7.53 7.45
N GLU A 41 15.67 8.71 6.83
CA GLU A 41 15.65 10.02 7.48
C GLU A 41 14.22 10.57 7.68
N GLY A 42 13.22 9.89 7.11
CA GLY A 42 11.82 10.28 7.17
C GLY A 42 11.41 11.29 6.11
N LYS A 43 12.25 11.55 5.10
CA LYS A 43 11.91 12.36 3.94
C LYS A 43 11.03 11.53 3.00
N GLN A 44 9.97 12.15 2.50
CA GLN A 44 9.09 11.51 1.53
C GLN A 44 9.79 11.37 0.17
N LEU A 45 9.66 10.19 -0.46
CA LEU A 45 10.13 9.97 -1.82
C LEU A 45 9.29 10.76 -2.83
N GLU A 46 9.95 11.26 -3.86
CA GLU A 46 9.35 11.99 -4.96
C GLU A 46 8.61 11.04 -5.93
N PRO A 47 7.63 11.52 -6.71
CA PRO A 47 6.84 10.68 -7.60
C PRO A 47 7.66 9.88 -8.61
N GLU A 48 8.73 10.46 -9.17
CA GLU A 48 9.66 9.82 -10.11
C GLU A 48 10.48 8.68 -9.48
N GLU A 49 10.55 8.63 -8.15
CA GLU A 49 11.24 7.58 -7.41
C GLU A 49 10.34 6.35 -7.17
N VAL A 50 9.06 6.40 -7.56
CA VAL A 50 8.06 5.35 -7.31
C VAL A 50 7.46 4.85 -8.62
N SER A 51 7.58 3.56 -8.94
CA SER A 51 7.01 2.96 -10.17
C SER A 51 5.49 2.69 -10.11
N ALA A 52 4.74 3.69 -9.66
CA ALA A 52 3.29 3.65 -9.54
C ALA A 52 2.64 4.87 -10.18
N SER A 53 1.32 4.80 -10.39
CA SER A 53 0.56 5.99 -10.78
C SER A 53 0.57 6.98 -9.63
N TRP A 54 0.84 8.25 -9.92
CA TRP A 54 0.81 9.33 -8.93
C TRP A 54 -0.36 10.28 -9.20
N SER A 55 -0.94 10.84 -8.14
CA SER A 55 -2.00 11.84 -8.26
C SER A 55 -1.84 12.94 -7.21
N PRO A 56 -1.75 14.23 -7.63
CA PRO A 56 -1.68 15.33 -6.68
C PRO A 56 -2.98 15.45 -5.86
N LYS A 57 -4.13 15.06 -6.44
CA LYS A 57 -5.43 15.09 -5.76
C LYS A 57 -5.55 14.04 -4.65
N LEU A 58 -4.86 12.92 -4.79
CA LEU A 58 -4.81 11.87 -3.76
C LEU A 58 -3.62 12.07 -2.80
N GLY A 59 -2.71 13.01 -3.10
CA GLY A 59 -1.56 13.31 -2.26
C GLY A 59 -0.49 12.21 -2.25
N GLY A 60 -0.46 11.35 -3.26
CA GLY A 60 0.49 10.24 -3.30
C GLY A 60 0.36 9.31 -4.50
N SER A 61 1.17 8.26 -4.47
CA SER A 61 1.10 7.13 -5.39
C SER A 61 -0.14 6.30 -5.09
N PHE A 62 -0.74 5.65 -6.08
CA PHE A 62 -1.99 4.93 -5.86
C PHE A 62 -2.18 3.70 -6.76
N ARG A 63 -3.03 2.79 -6.30
CA ARG A 63 -3.59 1.68 -7.07
C ARG A 63 -5.07 1.55 -6.80
N TYR A 64 -5.86 1.35 -7.83
CA TYR A 64 -7.24 0.89 -7.65
C TYR A 64 -7.23 -0.55 -7.19
N LEU A 65 -8.07 -0.86 -6.21
CA LEU A 65 -8.24 -2.22 -5.76
C LEU A 65 -9.08 -2.98 -6.79
N LYS A 66 -8.58 -4.16 -7.16
CA LYS A 66 -9.37 -5.22 -7.77
C LYS A 66 -9.81 -6.15 -6.63
N ALA A 67 -10.97 -6.77 -6.76
CA ALA A 67 -11.42 -7.78 -5.82
C ALA A 67 -10.94 -9.14 -6.31
N GLY A 68 -10.62 -10.01 -5.35
CA GLY A 68 -10.18 -11.36 -5.63
C GLY A 68 -11.30 -12.13 -6.28
N GLU A 69 -10.96 -13.18 -7.02
CA GLU A 69 -11.97 -14.11 -7.49
C GLU A 69 -12.64 -14.78 -6.30
N THR A 70 -13.97 -14.97 -6.37
CA THR A 70 -14.73 -15.66 -5.34
C THR A 70 -14.13 -17.06 -5.10
N GLY A 71 -13.61 -17.30 -3.90
CA GLY A 71 -12.94 -18.56 -3.52
C GLY A 71 -11.41 -18.48 -3.46
N ALA A 72 -10.79 -17.37 -3.87
CA ALA A 72 -9.36 -17.14 -3.67
C ALA A 72 -9.05 -16.79 -2.20
N GLN A 73 -8.01 -17.40 -1.64
CA GLN A 73 -7.66 -17.21 -0.21
C GLN A 73 -7.01 -15.85 0.08
N SER A 74 -6.37 -15.22 -0.91
CA SER A 74 -5.75 -13.90 -0.79
C SER A 74 -5.48 -13.31 -2.16
N GLU A 75 -5.72 -12.01 -2.35
CA GLU A 75 -5.34 -11.29 -3.56
C GLU A 75 -4.09 -10.44 -3.29
N VAL A 76 -3.03 -10.67 -4.06
CA VAL A 76 -1.84 -9.82 -4.07
C VAL A 76 -2.06 -8.71 -5.08
N ILE A 77 -2.09 -7.48 -4.61
CA ILE A 77 -2.08 -6.29 -5.45
C ILE A 77 -0.69 -6.18 -6.08
N LYS A 78 -0.65 -5.89 -7.39
CA LYS A 78 0.59 -5.82 -8.17
C LYS A 78 1.70 -5.08 -7.40
N PRO A 79 2.89 -5.68 -7.26
CA PRO A 79 4.03 -5.04 -6.59
C PRO A 79 4.35 -3.66 -7.16
N ILE A 80 4.87 -2.80 -6.29
CA ILE A 80 5.42 -1.49 -6.61
C ILE A 80 6.93 -1.57 -6.38
N THR A 81 7.69 -1.22 -7.41
CA THR A 81 9.15 -1.06 -7.31
C THR A 81 9.49 0.41 -7.05
N LEU A 82 10.51 0.67 -6.24
CA LEU A 82 11.02 2.00 -5.94
C LEU A 82 12.41 2.16 -6.58
N ASN A 83 12.66 3.32 -7.16
CA ASN A 83 13.97 3.68 -7.70
C ASN A 83 14.92 4.15 -6.59
N ALA A 84 14.36 4.67 -5.48
CA ALA A 84 15.06 5.01 -4.25
C ALA A 84 14.57 4.13 -3.09
N PRO A 85 15.44 3.76 -2.13
CA PRO A 85 15.05 2.94 -1.00
C PRO A 85 14.07 3.70 -0.07
N ALA A 86 13.10 2.97 0.47
CA ALA A 86 12.23 3.45 1.54
C ALA A 86 12.42 2.60 2.79
N ARG A 87 12.20 3.19 3.97
CA ARG A 87 12.18 2.48 5.26
C ARG A 87 10.77 2.44 5.87
N SER A 88 9.93 3.37 5.48
CA SER A 88 8.57 3.46 5.99
C SER A 88 7.59 3.90 4.91
N VAL A 89 6.30 3.69 5.17
CA VAL A 89 5.23 3.95 4.22
C VAL A 89 3.99 4.41 4.98
N PHE A 90 3.27 5.34 4.36
CA PHE A 90 1.89 5.64 4.67
C PHE A 90 1.00 4.89 3.68
N VAL A 91 0.03 4.13 4.18
CA VAL A 91 -0.96 3.42 3.37
C VAL A 91 -2.37 3.77 3.83
N GLU A 92 -3.24 4.14 2.89
CA GLU A 92 -4.65 4.40 3.17
C GLU A 92 -5.55 3.82 2.07
N VAL A 93 -6.57 3.09 2.47
CA VAL A 93 -7.67 2.68 1.59
C VAL A 93 -8.83 3.66 1.73
N SER A 94 -9.24 4.23 0.60
CA SER A 94 -10.35 5.17 0.51
C SER A 94 -11.46 4.67 -0.42
N PRO A 95 -12.74 4.97 -0.12
CA PRO A 95 -13.83 4.71 -1.05
C PRO A 95 -13.69 5.54 -2.33
N TRP A 96 -13.97 4.90 -3.47
CA TRP A 96 -13.94 5.55 -4.78
C TRP A 96 -15.31 5.55 -5.46
N ARG A 97 -15.76 4.45 -6.08
CA ARG A 97 -17.08 4.36 -6.73
C ARG A 97 -18.21 3.97 -5.76
N LYS A 98 -18.00 2.93 -4.95
CA LYS A 98 -19.00 2.38 -4.02
C LYS A 98 -19.33 3.30 -2.83
N LYS A 99 -18.47 4.31 -2.57
CA LYS A 99 -18.60 5.30 -1.47
C LYS A 99 -18.82 4.72 -0.06
N ASP A 100 -18.53 3.43 0.12
CA ASP A 100 -18.72 2.68 1.35
C ASP A 100 -17.50 2.83 2.27
N LYS A 101 -17.63 3.64 3.32
CA LYS A 101 -16.52 3.94 4.25
C LYS A 101 -16.21 2.78 5.19
N ASP A 102 -17.21 2.00 5.58
CA ASP A 102 -17.03 0.92 6.54
C ASP A 102 -16.36 -0.28 5.88
N LEU A 103 -16.69 -0.56 4.63
CA LEU A 103 -15.98 -1.55 3.83
C LEU A 103 -14.54 -1.10 3.53
N ALA A 104 -14.30 0.18 3.21
CA ALA A 104 -12.94 0.69 3.04
C ALA A 104 -12.08 0.50 4.30
N ARG A 105 -12.64 0.76 5.49
CA ARG A 105 -11.98 0.51 6.77
C ARG A 105 -11.70 -0.98 7.00
N SER A 106 -12.67 -1.84 6.71
CA SER A 106 -12.50 -3.29 6.85
C SER A 106 -11.38 -3.82 5.92
N ILE A 107 -11.30 -3.28 4.70
CA ILE A 107 -10.23 -3.59 3.75
C ILE A 107 -8.88 -3.11 4.30
N GLN A 108 -8.78 -1.87 4.79
CA GLN A 108 -7.57 -1.31 5.41
C GLN A 108 -7.06 -2.20 6.56
N GLU A 109 -7.95 -2.66 7.43
CA GLU A 109 -7.60 -3.51 8.58
C GLU A 109 -7.13 -4.92 8.18
N SER A 110 -7.58 -5.41 7.03
CA SER A 110 -7.18 -6.70 6.47
C SER A 110 -5.90 -6.65 5.63
N LEU A 111 -5.42 -5.45 5.27
CA LEU A 111 -4.21 -5.30 4.45
C LEU A 111 -2.96 -5.79 5.18
N LEU A 112 -2.27 -6.71 4.51
CA LEU A 112 -0.90 -7.10 4.77
C LEU A 112 0.00 -6.37 3.80
N ILE A 113 1.00 -5.69 4.33
CA ILE A 113 2.08 -5.09 3.55
C ILE A 113 3.27 -6.04 3.62
N ALA A 114 3.79 -6.40 2.45
CA ALA A 114 5.02 -7.16 2.31
C ALA A 114 6.07 -6.28 1.63
N VAL A 115 7.28 -6.26 2.19
CA VAL A 115 8.44 -5.61 1.55
C VAL A 115 9.60 -6.57 1.47
N LYS A 116 10.37 -6.47 0.40
CA LYS A 116 11.61 -7.22 0.24
C LYS A 116 12.78 -6.35 0.68
N ASP A 117 13.54 -6.88 1.62
CA ASP A 117 14.79 -6.33 2.09
C ASP A 117 15.84 -6.44 0.98
N ASP A 118 16.41 -5.30 0.59
CA ASP A 118 17.40 -5.25 -0.50
C ASP A 118 18.76 -5.84 -0.08
N GLU A 119 19.11 -5.77 1.20
CA GLU A 119 20.43 -6.16 1.72
C GLU A 119 20.45 -7.64 2.14
N LEU A 120 19.43 -8.07 2.87
CA LEU A 120 19.32 -9.40 3.47
C LEU A 120 18.54 -10.38 2.58
N GLY A 121 17.82 -9.89 1.56
CA GLY A 121 16.94 -10.70 0.72
C GLY A 121 15.73 -11.29 1.47
N LEU A 122 15.48 -10.85 2.69
CA LEU A 122 14.36 -11.26 3.54
C LEU A 122 13.06 -10.58 3.11
N THR A 123 11.92 -11.17 3.47
CA THR A 123 10.61 -10.53 3.30
C THR A 123 10.04 -10.18 4.67
N TRP A 124 9.75 -8.90 4.86
CA TRP A 124 9.10 -8.39 6.05
C TRP A 124 7.60 -8.20 5.78
N THR A 125 6.75 -8.65 6.70
CA THR A 125 5.31 -8.41 6.62
C THR A 125 4.80 -7.61 7.81
N ARG A 126 3.92 -6.64 7.56
CA ARG A 126 3.31 -5.78 8.57
C ARG A 126 1.84 -5.51 8.25
N ARG A 127 1.05 -5.27 9.29
CA ARG A 127 -0.28 -4.65 9.19
C ARG A 127 -0.19 -3.18 9.56
N ILE A 128 -1.15 -2.40 9.07
CA ILE A 128 -1.31 -1.01 9.46
C ILE A 128 -1.87 -1.02 10.89
N LYS A 129 -1.16 -0.41 11.83
CA LYS A 129 -1.64 -0.27 13.21
C LYS A 129 -2.54 0.97 13.27
N ASN A 130 -3.80 0.77 13.65
CA ASN A 130 -4.71 1.85 14.03
C ASN A 130 -4.26 2.48 15.34
#